data_AF-K1PUT8-F1
#
_entry.id   AF-K1PUT8-F1
#
_cell.length_a   1.000
_cell.length_b   1.000
_cell.length_c   1.000
_cell.angle_alpha   90.00
_cell.angle_beta   90.00
_cell.angle_gamma   90.00
#
_symmetry.space_group_name_H-M   'P 1'
#
loop_
_entity.id
_entity.type
_entity.pdbx_description
1 polymer ?
#
loop_
_entity_poly.entity_id
_entity_poly.type
_entity_poly.pdbx_seq_one_letter_code
_entity_poly.pdbx_strand_id
1 'polypeptide(L)'
;MIPHPLQDKPAKVEVQVKVRENGNDVIFPASGSAQRDDDSDNVYGGVVYFYNERHVKIFVPVRDENTNKGGIIYSGGHLFTGPFSAHYVKGEVRVKVWGICDLPQANFTSSGTTISSSLNFKTISHGLGTVPDLVVVQVVMTNGYISDAGGISQ
;
A
#
# COMPACT_ATOMS: atom_id res chain seq x y z
N MET A 1 3.32 -7.32 -14.03
CA MET A 1 4.00 -6.01 -13.92
C MET A 1 3.28 -5.03 -14.81
N ILE A 2 3.10 -3.79 -14.38
CA ILE A 2 2.38 -2.75 -15.12
C ILE A 2 3.37 -1.61 -15.44
N PRO A 3 3.62 -1.28 -16.71
CA PRO A 3 4.51 -0.17 -17.07
C PRO A 3 3.87 1.19 -16.75
N HIS A 4 4.70 2.18 -16.46
CA HIS A 4 4.28 3.59 -16.37
C HIS A 4 5.22 4.49 -17.20
N PRO A 5 4.73 5.66 -17.66
CA PRO A 5 5.43 6.44 -18.68
C PRO A 5 6.50 7.40 -18.14
N LEU A 6 6.61 7.56 -16.82
CA LEU A 6 7.45 8.62 -16.22
C LEU A 6 8.96 8.52 -16.56
N GLN A 7 9.49 7.31 -16.76
CA GLN A 7 10.92 7.06 -16.93
C GLN A 7 11.81 7.58 -15.77
N ASP A 8 11.19 7.88 -14.64
CA ASP A 8 11.81 8.35 -13.40
C ASP A 8 11.00 7.79 -12.22
N LYS A 9 11.58 7.87 -11.02
CA LYS A 9 10.94 7.41 -9.78
C LYS A 9 9.68 8.24 -9.52
N PRO A 10 8.52 7.60 -9.43
CA PRO A 10 7.31 8.27 -8.98
C PRO A 10 7.51 8.96 -7.63
N ALA A 11 6.94 10.15 -7.48
CA ALA A 11 6.84 10.81 -6.18
C ALA A 11 5.74 10.19 -5.32
N LYS A 12 4.72 9.56 -5.95
CA LYS A 12 3.67 8.80 -5.27
C LYS A 12 3.08 7.76 -6.21
N VAL A 13 2.66 6.62 -5.67
CA VAL A 13 1.85 5.64 -6.38
C VAL A 13 0.58 5.35 -5.59
N GLU A 14 -0.54 5.14 -6.27
CA GLU A 14 -1.78 4.66 -5.66
C GLU A 14 -2.26 3.46 -6.47
N VAL A 15 -2.43 2.32 -5.80
CA VAL A 15 -3.04 1.13 -6.39
C VAL A 15 -4.42 0.95 -5.77
N GLN A 16 -5.41 0.77 -6.63
CA GLN A 16 -6.82 0.61 -6.26
C GLN A 16 -7.36 -0.70 -6.83
N VAL A 17 -8.19 -1.39 -6.06
CA VAL A 17 -8.88 -2.61 -6.47
C VAL A 17 -10.37 -2.34 -6.52
N LYS A 18 -10.98 -2.52 -7.70
CA LYS A 18 -12.42 -2.41 -7.90
C LYS A 18 -13.06 -3.79 -7.95
N VAL A 19 -14.12 -3.96 -7.18
CA VAL A 19 -14.99 -5.14 -7.16
C VAL A 19 -16.45 -4.72 -7.28
N ARG A 20 -17.33 -5.69 -7.55
CA ARG A 20 -18.77 -5.44 -7.67
C ARG A 20 -19.50 -6.08 -6.50
N GLU A 21 -20.11 -5.25 -5.66
CA GLU A 21 -20.89 -5.65 -4.48
C GLU A 21 -22.35 -5.23 -4.67
N ASN A 22 -23.27 -6.20 -4.66
CA ASN A 22 -24.71 -5.97 -4.86
C ASN A 22 -25.05 -5.08 -6.08
N GLY A 23 -24.29 -5.22 -7.17
CA GLY A 23 -24.50 -4.44 -8.40
C GLY A 23 -23.90 -3.03 -8.38
N ASN A 24 -23.14 -2.66 -7.35
CA ASN A 24 -22.40 -1.40 -7.28
C ASN A 24 -20.90 -1.63 -7.33
N ASP A 25 -20.16 -0.70 -7.92
CA ASP A 25 -18.70 -0.75 -7.93
C ASP A 25 -18.16 -0.22 -6.60
N VAL A 26 -17.30 -0.99 -5.95
CA VAL A 26 -16.63 -0.62 -4.70
C VAL A 26 -15.12 -0.62 -4.94
N ILE A 27 -14.45 0.44 -4.50
CA ILE A 27 -13.00 0.62 -4.68
C ILE A 27 -12.30 0.55 -3.33
N PHE A 28 -11.31 -0.34 -3.24
CA PHE A 28 -10.45 -0.52 -2.07
C PHE A 28 -9.04 -0.03 -2.40
N PRO A 29 -8.42 0.81 -1.55
CA PRO A 29 -6.99 1.10 -1.68
C PRO A 29 -6.18 -0.16 -1.37
N ALA A 30 -5.14 -0.40 -2.16
CA ALA A 30 -4.12 -1.38 -1.84
C ALA A 30 -3.18 -0.82 -0.76
N SER A 31 -2.61 -1.70 0.05
CA SER A 31 -1.61 -1.33 1.06
C SER A 31 -0.22 -1.35 0.44
N GLY A 32 0.58 -0.30 0.63
CA GLY A 32 2.03 -0.39 0.38
C GLY A 32 2.73 -0.97 1.61
N SER A 33 3.76 -1.81 1.43
CA SER A 33 4.64 -2.53 2.41
C SER A 33 4.05 -3.07 3.72
N ALA A 34 2.76 -2.91 3.97
CA ALA A 34 2.08 -3.24 5.21
C ALA A 34 1.12 -4.38 4.91
N GLN A 35 1.46 -5.56 5.41
CA GLN A 35 0.56 -6.70 5.53
C GLN A 35 0.29 -6.95 7.01
N ARG A 36 -0.92 -7.42 7.30
CA ARG A 36 -1.24 -8.01 8.59
C ARG A 36 -0.61 -9.40 8.64
N ASP A 37 -0.02 -9.72 9.78
CA ASP A 37 0.53 -11.03 10.15
C ASP A 37 -0.47 -12.17 9.90
N ASP A 38 0.03 -13.30 9.41
CA ASP A 38 -0.66 -14.51 8.95
C ASP A 38 -0.76 -15.60 10.03
N ASP A 39 -0.34 -15.32 11.27
CA ASP A 39 -0.29 -16.24 12.42
C ASP A 39 -1.65 -16.67 13.02
N SER A 40 -2.70 -16.79 12.21
CA SER A 40 -3.93 -17.49 12.61
C SER A 40 -4.58 -18.13 11.40
N ASP A 41 -5.23 -19.29 11.55
CA ASP A 41 -6.01 -20.03 10.54
C ASP A 41 -7.16 -19.22 9.84
N ASN A 42 -7.16 -17.90 9.97
CA ASN A 42 -8.11 -16.94 9.45
C ASN A 42 -7.78 -16.51 8.01
N VAL A 43 -8.82 -16.09 7.30
CA VAL A 43 -8.69 -15.50 5.97
C VAL A 43 -7.92 -14.18 6.09
N TYR A 44 -6.97 -13.96 5.18
CA TYR A 44 -6.17 -12.74 5.08
C TYR A 44 -6.22 -12.22 3.63
N GLY A 45 -6.06 -10.91 3.49
CA GLY A 45 -6.15 -10.28 2.18
C GLY A 45 -5.53 -8.90 2.16
N GLY A 46 -5.36 -8.39 0.95
CA GLY A 46 -4.77 -7.09 0.72
C GLY A 46 -3.80 -7.14 -0.44
N VAL A 47 -3.98 -6.22 -1.37
CA VAL A 47 -3.04 -6.03 -2.47
C VAL A 47 -1.84 -5.25 -1.97
N VAL A 48 -0.63 -5.75 -2.25
CA VAL A 48 0.63 -5.04 -1.99
C VAL A 48 1.31 -4.70 -3.30
N TYR A 49 1.98 -3.56 -3.33
CA TYR A 49 2.68 -3.12 -4.53
C TYR A 49 4.06 -2.54 -4.23
N PHE A 50 4.95 -2.69 -5.20
CA PHE A 50 6.25 -2.03 -5.26
C PHE A 50 6.40 -1.40 -6.63
N TYR A 51 7.22 -0.36 -6.75
CA TYR A 51 7.45 0.31 -8.02
C TYR A 51 8.91 0.72 -8.19
N ASN A 52 9.29 1.06 -9.41
CA ASN A 52 10.58 1.66 -9.72
C ASN A 52 10.41 2.73 -10.78
N GLU A 53 11.46 3.07 -11.53
CA GLU A 53 11.43 4.09 -12.58
C GLU A 53 10.58 3.72 -13.81
N ARG A 54 10.15 2.45 -13.92
CA ARG A 54 9.50 1.93 -15.15
C ARG A 54 8.24 1.12 -14.91
N HIS A 55 8.13 0.44 -13.77
CA HIS A 55 7.08 -0.53 -13.56
C HIS A 55 6.55 -0.51 -12.13
N VAL A 56 5.26 -0.82 -12.01
CA VAL A 56 4.59 -1.21 -10.76
C VAL A 56 4.42 -2.74 -10.75
N LYS A 57 4.88 -3.37 -9.68
CA LYS A 57 4.64 -4.77 -9.35
C LYS A 57 3.53 -4.84 -8.32
N ILE A 58 2.62 -5.79 -8.53
CA ILE A 58 1.47 -6.03 -7.66
C ILE A 58 1.54 -7.48 -7.20
N PHE A 59 1.35 -7.68 -5.90
CA PHE A 59 1.34 -8.96 -5.22
C PHE A 59 -0.03 -9.15 -4.58
N VAL A 60 -0.55 -10.36 -4.72
CA VAL A 60 -1.81 -10.77 -4.11
C VAL A 60 -1.56 -12.05 -3.32
N PRO A 61 -2.16 -12.22 -2.13
CA PRO A 61 -2.18 -13.49 -1.44
C PRO A 61 -2.81 -14.58 -2.32
N VAL A 62 -2.13 -15.73 -2.45
CA VAL A 62 -2.60 -16.85 -3.28
C VAL A 62 -2.94 -18.08 -2.43
N ARG A 63 -2.17 -18.35 -1.38
CA ARG A 63 -2.29 -19.53 -0.53
C ARG A 63 -1.64 -19.27 0.82
N ASP A 64 -2.28 -19.72 1.89
CA ASP A 64 -1.68 -19.94 3.21
C ASP A 64 -1.23 -21.41 3.28
N GLU A 65 -0.19 -21.69 4.06
CA GLU A 65 0.60 -22.92 4.25
C GLU A 65 -0.06 -24.26 3.86
N ASN A 66 -1.38 -24.45 4.01
CA ASN A 66 -2.12 -25.52 3.33
C ASN A 66 -3.53 -25.19 2.80
N THR A 67 -3.97 -23.93 2.80
CA THR A 67 -5.35 -23.53 2.48
C THR A 67 -5.45 -22.48 1.35
N ASN A 68 -6.48 -22.56 0.51
CA ASN A 68 -6.75 -21.59 -0.57
C ASN A 68 -7.43 -20.30 -0.05
N LYS A 69 -7.06 -19.82 1.14
CA LYS A 69 -7.75 -18.71 1.85
C LYS A 69 -7.18 -17.31 1.52
N GLY A 70 -6.27 -17.18 0.57
CA GLY A 70 -5.76 -15.88 0.16
C GLY A 70 -6.79 -15.09 -0.67
N GLY A 71 -7.03 -13.83 -0.31
CA GLY A 71 -7.90 -12.92 -1.05
C GLY A 71 -7.19 -11.64 -1.52
N ILE A 72 -7.65 -11.07 -2.63
CA ILE A 72 -7.20 -9.72 -3.03
C ILE A 72 -7.81 -8.63 -2.13
N ILE A 73 -9.00 -8.90 -1.58
CA ILE A 73 -9.69 -8.08 -0.59
C ILE A 73 -10.23 -9.02 0.48
N TYR A 74 -9.95 -8.68 1.73
CA TYR A 74 -10.61 -9.25 2.90
C TYR A 74 -10.98 -8.12 3.86
N SER A 75 -12.25 -8.07 4.27
CA SER A 75 -12.75 -7.14 5.28
C SER A 75 -13.82 -7.86 6.09
N GLY A 76 -13.73 -7.87 7.41
CA GLY A 76 -14.69 -8.53 8.28
C GLY A 76 -14.04 -9.32 9.41
N GLY A 77 -14.87 -9.92 10.25
CA GLY A 77 -14.48 -10.65 11.46
C GLY A 77 -14.95 -9.96 12.74
N HIS A 78 -14.90 -10.70 13.86
CA HIS A 78 -15.40 -10.22 15.15
C HIS A 78 -14.67 -8.96 15.67
N LEU A 79 -13.38 -8.80 15.34
CA LEU A 79 -12.54 -7.69 15.81
C LEU A 79 -12.48 -6.51 14.83
N PHE A 80 -13.02 -6.66 13.62
CA PHE A 80 -13.00 -5.62 12.59
C PHE A 80 -14.23 -5.76 11.68
N THR A 81 -15.30 -5.03 12.01
CA THR A 81 -16.56 -5.05 11.26
C THR A 81 -16.74 -3.72 10.54
N GLY A 82 -16.84 -3.77 9.21
CA GLY A 82 -17.20 -2.64 8.36
C GLY A 82 -18.68 -2.67 7.97
N PRO A 83 -19.12 -1.80 7.03
CA PRO A 83 -20.51 -1.77 6.55
C PRO A 83 -20.95 -3.09 5.89
N PHE A 84 -20.00 -3.94 5.50
CA PHE A 84 -20.22 -5.31 5.03
C PHE A 84 -18.94 -6.15 5.24
N SER A 85 -19.09 -7.47 5.19
CA SER A 85 -17.95 -8.39 5.11
C SER A 85 -17.64 -8.70 3.65
N ALA A 86 -16.36 -8.64 3.29
CA ALA A 86 -15.87 -8.82 1.93
C ALA A 86 -14.81 -9.92 1.90
N HIS A 87 -14.94 -10.85 0.95
CA HIS A 87 -13.88 -11.76 0.58
C HIS A 87 -13.90 -11.95 -0.93
N TYR A 88 -12.94 -11.31 -1.62
CA TYR A 88 -12.83 -11.40 -3.07
C TYR A 88 -11.46 -11.96 -3.46
N VAL A 89 -11.48 -12.90 -4.40
CA VAL A 89 -10.28 -13.51 -5.02
C VAL A 89 -10.00 -12.96 -6.43
N LYS A 90 -10.87 -12.09 -6.94
CA LYS A 90 -10.77 -11.46 -8.27
C LYS A 90 -11.37 -10.05 -8.25
N GLY A 91 -10.75 -9.15 -9.01
CA GLY A 91 -11.15 -7.74 -9.13
C GLY A 91 -10.32 -7.05 -10.22
N GLU A 92 -10.69 -5.81 -10.53
CA GLU A 92 -9.98 -4.96 -11.49
C GLU A 92 -8.99 -4.06 -10.76
N VAL A 93 -7.73 -4.04 -11.19
CA VAL A 93 -6.70 -3.19 -10.57
C VAL A 93 -6.47 -1.94 -11.41
N ARG A 94 -6.52 -0.79 -10.76
CA ARG A 94 -6.15 0.52 -11.32
C ARG A 94 -4.89 1.03 -10.63
N VAL A 95 -3.93 1.50 -11.42
CA VAL A 95 -2.70 2.12 -10.92
C VAL A 95 -2.68 3.59 -11.31
N LYS A 96 -2.39 4.47 -10.36
CA LYS A 96 -2.12 5.89 -10.58
C LYS A 96 -0.71 6.19 -10.11
N VAL A 97 -0.01 7.03 -10.86
CA VAL A 97 1.40 7.36 -10.65
C VAL A 97 1.54 8.86 -10.81
N TRP A 98 2.20 9.52 -9.86
CA TRP A 98 2.50 10.94 -9.92
C TRP A 98 4.01 11.13 -9.98
N GLY A 99 4.48 11.91 -10.96
CA GLY A 99 5.85 12.40 -11.00
C GLY A 99 6.08 13.50 -9.98
N ILE A 100 7.33 13.84 -9.72
CA ILE A 100 7.70 14.88 -8.75
C ILE A 100 7.13 16.26 -9.09
N CYS A 101 6.94 16.54 -10.38
CA CYS A 101 6.35 17.80 -10.84
C CYS A 101 4.81 17.79 -10.87
N ASP A 102 4.17 16.65 -10.62
CA ASP A 102 2.70 16.54 -10.61
C ASP A 102 2.11 16.81 -9.22
N LEU A 103 2.96 16.85 -8.18
CA LEU A 103 2.60 17.21 -6.81
C LEU A 103 3.17 18.58 -6.46
N PRO A 104 2.53 19.34 -5.54
CA PRO A 104 3.16 20.51 -4.94
C PRO A 104 4.53 20.14 -4.38
N GLN A 105 5.49 21.05 -4.48
CA GLN A 105 6.80 20.85 -3.87
C GLN A 105 6.62 20.58 -2.38
N ALA A 106 7.28 19.53 -1.88
CA ALA A 106 7.21 19.17 -0.47
C ALA A 106 7.75 20.32 0.40
N ASN A 107 6.99 20.70 1.43
CA ASN A 107 7.44 21.71 2.40
C ASN A 107 8.60 21.21 3.28
N PHE A 108 8.79 19.89 3.35
CA PHE A 108 9.88 19.23 4.08
C PHE A 108 10.26 17.94 3.37
N THR A 109 11.55 17.63 3.31
CA THR A 109 12.05 16.33 2.82
C THR A 109 13.18 15.89 3.74
N SER A 110 13.03 14.73 4.39
CA SER A 110 14.09 14.17 5.22
C SER A 110 15.15 13.50 4.35
N SER A 111 16.39 13.45 4.86
CA SER A 111 17.37 12.48 4.38
C SER A 111 16.89 11.05 4.64
N GLY A 112 17.29 10.11 3.79
CA GLY A 112 16.98 8.69 3.99
C GLY A 112 17.49 8.18 5.34
N THR A 113 16.73 7.31 5.97
CA THR A 113 17.09 6.69 7.25
C THR A 113 16.87 5.19 7.20
N THR A 114 17.65 4.46 8.00
CA THR A 114 17.44 3.03 8.24
C THR A 114 16.44 2.82 9.38
N ILE A 115 15.53 1.87 9.17
CA ILE A 115 14.63 1.30 10.17
C ILE A 115 14.79 -0.23 10.07
N SER A 116 14.66 -0.94 11.18
CA SER A 116 14.82 -2.40 11.21
C SER A 116 13.94 -3.00 12.30
N SER A 117 13.88 -4.32 12.41
CA SER A 117 13.22 -4.98 13.54
C SER A 117 13.86 -4.61 14.90
N SER A 118 15.16 -4.25 14.92
CA SER A 118 15.87 -3.78 16.10
C SER A 118 15.82 -2.26 16.32
N LEU A 119 15.45 -1.49 15.30
CA LEU A 119 15.17 -0.05 15.34
C LEU A 119 13.76 0.13 14.78
N ASN A 120 12.77 -0.31 15.55
CA ASN A 120 11.40 -0.54 15.08
C ASN A 120 10.54 0.73 14.97
N PHE A 121 11.03 1.88 15.44
CA PHE A 121 10.42 3.18 15.18
C PHE A 121 11.49 4.27 15.05
N LYS A 122 11.15 5.35 14.35
CA LYS A 122 11.94 6.58 14.31
C LYS A 122 11.04 7.80 14.20
N THR A 123 11.32 8.80 15.01
CA THR A 123 10.64 10.11 14.96
C THR A 123 11.46 11.07 14.11
N ILE A 124 10.81 11.73 13.15
CA ILE A 124 11.40 12.77 12.32
C ILE A 124 10.59 14.06 12.51
N SER A 125 11.23 15.12 12.99
CA SER A 125 10.59 16.42 13.11
C SER A 125 10.58 17.12 11.76
N HIS A 126 9.40 17.55 11.30
CA HIS A 126 9.22 18.26 10.03
C HIS A 126 9.24 19.79 10.19
N GLY A 127 9.14 20.32 11.41
CA GLY A 127 9.29 21.75 11.70
C GLY A 127 8.20 22.68 11.14
N LEU A 128 7.10 22.16 10.59
CA LEU A 128 6.07 22.98 9.92
C LEU A 128 5.15 23.73 10.89
N GLY A 129 5.18 23.41 12.19
CA GLY A 129 4.32 24.04 13.21
C GLY A 129 2.81 23.76 13.07
N THR A 130 2.41 22.97 12.07
CA THR A 130 1.04 22.52 11.81
C THR A 130 1.04 21.08 11.31
N VAL A 131 -0.11 20.43 11.34
CA VAL A 131 -0.31 19.10 10.74
C VAL A 131 -0.18 19.22 9.22
N PRO A 132 0.66 18.40 8.55
CA PRO A 132 0.76 18.41 7.09
C PRO A 132 -0.49 17.86 6.41
N ASP A 133 -0.88 18.43 5.26
CA ASP A 133 -2.02 17.95 4.45
C ASP A 133 -1.71 16.64 3.71
N LEU A 134 -0.43 16.40 3.39
CA LEU A 134 0.05 15.20 2.72
C LEU A 134 1.42 14.80 3.28
N VAL A 135 1.54 13.54 3.67
CA VAL A 135 2.81 12.90 4.00
C VAL A 135 3.01 11.72 3.07
N VAL A 136 4.16 11.69 2.40
CA VAL A 136 4.60 10.54 1.59
C VAL A 136 5.81 9.93 2.25
N VAL A 137 5.75 8.64 2.55
CA VAL A 137 6.85 7.87 3.12
C VAL A 137 7.19 6.74 2.16
N GLN A 138 8.44 6.70 1.71
CA GLN A 138 8.94 5.72 0.76
C GLN A 138 10.00 4.85 1.40
N VAL A 139 9.84 3.53 1.30
CA VAL A 139 10.84 2.53 1.66
C VAL A 139 11.56 2.10 0.38
N VAL A 140 12.85 2.41 0.30
CA VAL A 140 13.69 2.03 -0.84
C VAL A 140 14.44 0.74 -0.52
N MET A 141 14.19 -0.29 -1.31
CA MET A 141 14.85 -1.59 -1.21
C MET A 141 16.21 -1.58 -1.89
N THR A 142 17.11 -2.47 -1.45
CA THR A 142 18.46 -2.62 -2.03
C THR A 142 18.47 -2.99 -3.51
N ASN A 143 17.38 -3.60 -4.00
CA ASN A 143 17.19 -3.96 -5.41
C ASN A 143 16.58 -2.83 -6.27
N GLY A 144 16.44 -1.61 -5.72
CA GLY A 144 15.93 -0.43 -6.42
C GLY A 144 14.40 -0.32 -6.53
N TYR A 145 13.65 -1.27 -5.94
CA TYR A 145 12.20 -1.12 -5.79
C TYR A 145 11.85 -0.24 -4.60
N ILE A 146 10.72 0.45 -4.71
CA ILE A 146 10.18 1.37 -3.74
C ILE A 146 8.81 0.86 -3.33
N SER A 147 8.51 0.95 -2.04
CA SER A 147 7.15 0.81 -1.51
C SER A 147 6.75 2.09 -0.82
N ASP A 148 5.49 2.50 -0.98
CA ASP A 148 4.92 3.50 -0.08
C ASP A 148 4.64 2.81 1.26
N ALA A 149 5.01 3.46 2.36
CA ALA A 149 4.65 2.98 3.70
C ALA A 149 3.28 3.54 4.07
N GLY A 150 2.31 2.65 4.29
CA GLY A 150 1.03 2.99 4.88
C GLY A 150 1.13 2.99 6.40
N GLY A 151 0.61 4.02 7.05
CA GLY A 151 0.38 4.05 8.50
C GLY A 151 -1.12 4.09 8.79
N ILE A 152 -1.53 3.41 9.86
CA ILE A 152 -2.80 3.73 10.52
C ILE A 152 -2.50 4.78 11.59
N SER A 153 -3.25 5.88 11.61
CA SER A 153 -3.31 6.72 12.81
C SER A 153 -4.05 5.91 13.88
N GLN A 154 -3.38 5.60 14.99
CA GLN A 154 -4.08 5.14 16.20
C GLN A 154 -4.73 6.32 16.90
#